data_AF-A0A9P5Z2Q7-F1
#
_entry.id   AF-A0A9P5Z2Q7-F1
#
_cell.length_a   1.000
_cell.length_b   1.000
_cell.length_c   1.000
_cell.angle_alpha   90.00
_cell.angle_beta   90.00
_cell.angle_gamma   90.00
#
_symmetry.space_group_name_H-M   'P 1'
#
loop_
_entity.id
_entity.type
_entity.pdbx_description
1 polymer ?
#
loop_
_entity_poly.entity_id
_entity_poly.type
_entity_poly.pdbx_seq_one_letter_code
_entity_poly.pdbx_strand_id
1 'polypeptide(L)'
;MPRKKGHKKSASTNAITSPSTSKVQPSVESVPLTKYPKTLPLPAFLGNQSSSKGAENTGGRPPSDRDLGERMLDGVHGCAELEIPPGQNVPSPIRVFRYITQKSIAPTNVIACPPDAKRSTFTFFPIHVSVLEANCARLPRPFPAPPIGHLLMQESEEMLLTTATYRLPSIDAFPALQKWLYLKDDLLLLEMVLPSNRTLWEETVEGAERQLAFLYGLYQNACYLEIIDYEFYRVLSIGWNEVYETRELLVKADVKEALDLFNSLRL
;
A
#
# COMPACT_ATOMS: atom_id res chain seq x y z
N MET A 1 -22.06 -44.46 -33.52
CA MET A 1 -21.06 -45.54 -33.35
C MET A 1 -20.26 -45.28 -32.09
N PRO A 2 -20.20 -46.23 -31.12
CA PRO A 2 -19.48 -46.05 -29.87
C PRO A 2 -18.02 -46.52 -30.02
N ARG A 3 -17.04 -45.74 -29.55
CA ARG A 3 -15.64 -46.17 -29.47
C ARG A 3 -15.15 -46.25 -28.02
N LYS A 4 -14.39 -47.31 -27.79
CA LYS A 4 -14.12 -48.02 -26.54
C LYS A 4 -13.21 -47.26 -25.58
N LYS A 5 -13.47 -47.50 -24.30
CA LYS A 5 -12.59 -47.27 -23.14
C LYS A 5 -11.27 -48.04 -23.31
N GLY A 6 -10.16 -47.44 -22.89
CA GLY A 6 -8.88 -48.09 -22.68
C GLY A 6 -8.34 -47.77 -21.29
N HIS A 7 -8.51 -48.70 -20.35
CA HIS A 7 -7.80 -48.71 -19.06
C HIS A 7 -6.39 -49.25 -19.26
N LYS A 8 -5.37 -48.54 -18.77
CA LYS A 8 -4.05 -49.11 -18.46
C LYS A 8 -3.81 -49.01 -16.97
N LYS A 9 -3.75 -50.19 -16.34
CA LYS A 9 -3.21 -50.41 -15.00
C LYS A 9 -1.68 -50.41 -15.10
N SER A 10 -1.01 -49.67 -14.23
CA SER A 10 0.41 -49.87 -13.93
C SER A 10 0.55 -49.97 -12.41
N ALA A 11 0.84 -51.19 -11.97
CA ALA A 11 1.22 -51.50 -10.60
C ALA A 11 2.67 -51.08 -10.38
N SER A 12 2.93 -50.35 -9.31
CA SER A 12 4.27 -50.10 -8.79
C SER A 12 4.27 -50.44 -7.31
N THR A 13 4.71 -51.65 -7.02
CA THR A 13 5.22 -52.09 -5.73
C THR A 13 6.49 -51.30 -5.41
N ASN A 14 6.66 -50.77 -4.20
CA ASN A 14 7.97 -50.74 -3.54
C ASN A 14 7.89 -50.34 -2.05
N ALA A 15 8.53 -51.21 -1.26
CA ALA A 15 9.27 -50.99 -0.03
C ALA A 15 8.60 -50.24 1.15
N ILE A 16 8.21 -51.04 2.14
CA ILE A 16 7.99 -50.62 3.52
C ILE A 16 9.38 -50.58 4.20
N THR A 17 9.89 -49.38 4.47
CA THR A 17 11.03 -49.14 5.35
C THR A 17 10.54 -48.62 6.70
N SER A 18 10.95 -49.31 7.76
CA SER A 18 10.63 -49.01 9.16
C SER A 18 11.23 -47.67 9.61
N PRO A 19 10.51 -46.81 10.34
CA PRO A 19 11.07 -45.58 10.86
C PRO A 19 11.88 -45.84 12.14
N SER A 20 13.16 -45.49 12.09
CA SER A 20 14.03 -45.39 13.26
C SER A 20 13.62 -44.20 14.13
N THR A 21 13.20 -44.46 15.36
CA THR A 21 12.90 -43.44 16.37
C THR A 21 14.18 -42.82 16.91
N SER A 22 14.69 -41.80 16.22
CA SER A 22 15.70 -40.89 16.76
C SER A 22 15.04 -39.90 17.72
N LYS A 23 15.48 -39.89 18.98
CA LYS A 23 15.14 -38.85 19.96
C LYS A 23 15.69 -37.51 19.45
N VAL A 24 14.82 -36.71 18.82
CA VAL A 24 15.09 -35.32 18.45
C VAL A 24 14.98 -34.48 19.72
N GLN A 25 16.10 -33.91 20.16
CA GLN A 25 16.07 -32.82 21.14
C GLN A 25 15.29 -31.65 20.52
N PRO A 26 14.38 -31.00 21.26
CA PRO A 26 13.74 -29.78 20.78
C PRO A 26 14.82 -28.71 20.64
N SER A 27 15.26 -28.46 19.40
CA SER A 27 15.95 -27.24 19.06
C SER A 27 15.00 -26.10 19.37
N VAL A 28 15.37 -25.28 20.35
CA VAL A 28 14.73 -24.00 20.60
C VAL A 28 14.95 -23.16 19.34
N GLU A 29 14.01 -23.26 18.40
CA GLU A 29 13.98 -22.44 17.21
C GLU A 29 13.87 -20.99 17.68
N SER A 30 14.93 -20.24 17.44
CA SER A 30 15.03 -18.82 17.71
C SER A 30 13.83 -18.12 17.08
N VAL A 31 13.11 -17.36 17.91
CA VAL A 31 11.99 -16.50 17.52
C VAL A 31 12.29 -15.82 16.17
N PRO A 32 11.41 -15.95 15.16
CA PRO A 32 11.67 -15.38 13.85
C PRO A 32 11.91 -13.88 13.99
N LEU A 33 13.01 -13.40 13.42
CA LEU A 33 13.30 -11.97 13.26
C LEU A 33 12.02 -11.26 12.80
N THR A 34 11.65 -10.19 13.50
CA THR A 34 10.47 -9.40 13.18
C THR A 34 10.48 -9.02 11.69
N LYS A 35 9.34 -9.18 11.01
CA LYS A 35 9.17 -8.85 9.59
C LYS A 35 9.48 -7.37 9.29
N TYR A 36 9.36 -6.52 10.30
CA TYR A 36 9.53 -5.07 10.21
C TYR A 36 10.86 -4.62 10.83
N PRO A 37 11.52 -3.60 10.25
CA PRO A 37 12.71 -3.02 10.83
C PRO A 37 12.36 -2.23 12.11
N LYS A 38 13.29 -2.15 13.07
CA LYS A 38 13.05 -1.37 14.30
C LYS A 38 12.79 0.11 14.02
N THR A 39 13.45 0.66 13.00
CA THR A 39 13.28 2.04 12.54
C THR A 39 13.10 2.04 11.02
N LEU A 40 12.33 3.00 10.50
CA LEU A 40 12.25 3.22 9.06
C LEU A 40 13.53 3.91 8.58
N PRO A 41 14.31 3.31 7.66
CA PRO A 41 15.47 3.98 7.13
C PRO A 41 15.04 5.14 6.23
N LEU A 42 15.65 6.30 6.41
CA LEU A 42 15.49 7.40 5.46
C LEU A 42 16.04 6.97 4.10
N PRO A 43 15.30 7.15 2.99
CA PRO A 43 15.80 6.77 1.68
C PRO A 43 17.05 7.55 1.29
N ALA A 44 18.05 6.86 0.72
CA ALA A 44 19.33 7.46 0.36
C ALA A 44 19.21 8.62 -0.64
N PHE A 45 18.18 8.62 -1.49
CA PHE A 45 17.93 9.69 -2.46
C PHE A 45 17.52 11.02 -1.81
N LEU A 46 17.16 11.04 -0.53
CA LEU A 46 16.98 12.29 0.21
C LEU A 46 18.32 12.99 0.49
N GLY A 47 19.45 12.29 0.31
CA GLY A 47 20.80 12.84 0.44
C GLY A 47 21.08 13.49 1.81
N ASN A 48 22.21 14.21 1.88
CA ASN A 48 22.50 15.14 2.97
C ASN A 48 21.65 16.42 2.82
N GLN A 49 20.34 16.31 2.63
CA GLN A 49 19.43 17.41 2.99
C GLN A 49 19.41 17.51 4.52
N SER A 50 20.59 17.80 5.09
CA SER A 50 20.79 18.13 6.48
C SER A 50 20.11 19.46 6.68
N SER A 51 18.84 19.42 7.10
CA SER A 51 18.14 20.56 7.67
C SER A 51 18.52 21.87 7.00
N SER A 52 18.44 21.95 5.66
CA SER A 52 18.71 23.20 4.96
C SER A 52 17.74 24.18 5.59
N LYS A 53 18.30 25.09 6.41
CA LYS A 53 17.63 25.98 7.34
C LYS A 53 16.27 26.30 6.77
N GLY A 54 15.23 25.93 7.53
CA GLY A 54 13.85 26.14 7.14
C GLY A 54 13.72 27.44 6.37
N ALA A 55 13.52 27.32 5.05
CA ALA A 55 12.51 28.18 4.50
C ALA A 55 11.31 27.87 5.37
N GLU A 56 10.94 28.82 6.23
CA GLU A 56 9.73 28.80 7.03
C GLU A 56 8.54 28.68 6.07
N ASN A 57 8.34 27.49 5.51
CA ASN A 57 7.15 27.09 4.80
C ASN A 57 6.11 26.59 5.82
N THR A 58 6.13 27.17 7.02
CA THR A 58 4.93 27.36 7.84
C THR A 58 3.98 28.37 7.18
N GLY A 59 4.45 29.10 6.16
CA GLY A 59 3.59 29.63 5.11
C GLY A 59 2.88 28.48 4.41
N GLY A 60 1.74 28.06 4.98
CA GLY A 60 0.86 27.09 4.33
C GLY A 60 0.69 27.46 2.87
N ARG A 61 0.61 26.44 1.99
CA ARG A 61 0.32 26.65 0.57
C ARG A 61 -0.72 27.76 0.43
N PRO A 62 -0.53 28.73 -0.49
CA PRO A 62 -1.51 29.78 -0.67
C PRO A 62 -2.89 29.12 -0.84
N PRO A 63 -3.96 29.65 -0.24
CA PRO A 63 -5.27 29.00 -0.22
C PRO A 63 -5.74 28.52 -1.61
N SER A 64 -5.31 29.18 -2.68
CA SER A 64 -5.53 28.80 -4.08
C SER A 64 -4.99 27.40 -4.43
N ASP A 65 -3.84 27.01 -3.90
CA ASP A 65 -3.18 25.74 -4.21
C ASP A 65 -3.79 24.59 -3.40
N ARG A 66 -4.29 24.90 -2.19
CA ARG A 66 -5.04 23.94 -1.38
C ARG A 66 -6.40 23.65 -2.01
N ASP A 67 -7.16 24.68 -2.40
CA ASP A 67 -8.44 24.51 -3.10
C ASP A 67 -8.26 23.72 -4.41
N LEU A 68 -7.19 24.01 -5.17
CA LEU A 68 -6.87 23.23 -6.35
C LEU A 68 -6.60 21.76 -6.02
N GLY A 69 -5.79 21.49 -4.98
CA GLY A 69 -5.49 20.14 -4.52
C GLY A 69 -6.73 19.36 -4.08
N GLU A 70 -7.64 20.00 -3.33
CA GLU A 70 -8.91 19.42 -2.88
C GLU A 70 -9.82 19.08 -4.08
N ARG A 71 -9.98 20.02 -5.03
CA ARG A 71 -10.79 19.80 -6.24
C ARG A 71 -10.23 18.70 -7.14
N MET A 72 -8.91 18.59 -7.25
CA MET A 72 -8.27 17.48 -7.96
C MET A 72 -8.42 16.15 -7.22
N LEU A 73 -8.28 16.14 -5.89
CA LEU A 73 -8.46 14.95 -5.06
C LEU A 73 -9.89 14.40 -5.19
N ASP A 74 -10.89 15.27 -5.14
CA ASP A 74 -12.30 14.89 -5.31
C ASP A 74 -12.55 14.18 -6.64
N GLY A 75 -11.86 14.57 -7.71
CA GLY A 75 -11.99 13.93 -9.02
C GLY A 75 -11.29 12.57 -9.13
N VAL A 76 -10.38 12.25 -8.21
CA VAL A 76 -9.64 10.97 -8.18
C VAL A 76 -10.04 10.08 -7.00
N HIS A 77 -11.11 10.42 -6.28
CA HIS A 77 -11.51 9.63 -5.14
C HIS A 77 -12.00 8.25 -5.56
N GLY A 78 -11.39 7.22 -4.98
CA GLY A 78 -11.87 5.83 -5.03
C GLY A 78 -10.92 4.93 -5.79
N CYS A 79 -11.32 3.68 -5.92
CA CYS A 79 -10.66 2.73 -6.80
C CYS A 79 -11.73 1.82 -7.42
N ALA A 80 -11.40 1.25 -8.57
CA ALA A 80 -12.19 0.20 -9.18
C ALA A 80 -11.40 -1.11 -9.17
N GLU A 81 -12.10 -2.23 -9.03
CA GLU A 81 -11.50 -3.55 -9.19
C GLU A 81 -12.09 -4.24 -10.42
N LEU A 82 -11.25 -4.85 -11.24
CA LEU A 82 -11.67 -5.57 -12.43
C LEU A 82 -10.88 -6.87 -12.57
N GLU A 83 -11.59 -7.98 -12.77
CA GLU A 83 -10.97 -9.23 -13.18
C GLU A 83 -10.58 -9.15 -14.67
N ILE A 84 -9.31 -9.42 -14.97
CA ILE A 84 -8.82 -9.50 -16.33
C ILE A 84 -8.42 -10.96 -16.59
N PRO A 85 -9.01 -11.62 -17.60
CA PRO A 85 -8.68 -13.01 -17.91
C PRO A 85 -7.17 -13.21 -18.13
N PRO A 86 -6.60 -14.35 -17.69
CA PRO A 86 -5.18 -14.64 -17.88
C PRO A 86 -4.75 -14.51 -19.34
N GLY A 87 -3.63 -13.81 -19.57
CA GLY A 87 -3.07 -13.57 -20.90
C GLY A 87 -3.70 -12.40 -21.67
N GLN A 88 -4.72 -11.73 -21.13
CA GLN A 88 -5.22 -10.48 -21.70
C GLN A 88 -4.42 -9.27 -21.19
N ASN A 89 -4.29 -8.27 -22.06
CA ASN A 89 -3.68 -7.00 -21.68
C ASN A 89 -4.66 -6.15 -20.89
N VAL A 90 -4.14 -5.28 -20.02
CA VAL A 90 -4.95 -4.26 -19.35
C VAL A 90 -5.57 -3.35 -20.42
N PRO A 91 -6.89 -3.13 -20.40
CA PRO A 91 -7.54 -2.24 -21.36
C PRO A 91 -6.94 -0.83 -21.30
N SER A 92 -6.73 -0.21 -22.46
CA SER A 92 -6.33 1.20 -22.57
C SER A 92 -6.77 1.74 -23.93
N PRO A 93 -7.60 2.79 -24.01
CA PRO A 93 -8.17 3.55 -22.88
C PRO A 93 -9.26 2.77 -22.12
N ILE A 94 -9.52 3.17 -20.87
CA ILE A 94 -10.64 2.69 -20.04
C ILE A 94 -11.74 3.75 -20.02
N ARG A 95 -13.00 3.30 -20.11
CA ARG A 95 -14.18 4.14 -19.90
C ARG A 95 -14.42 4.26 -18.40
N VAL A 96 -14.48 5.48 -17.91
CA VAL A 96 -14.85 5.79 -16.53
C VAL A 96 -16.16 6.57 -16.54
N PHE A 97 -17.14 6.10 -15.77
CA PHE A 97 -18.40 6.79 -15.58
C PHE A 97 -18.26 7.85 -14.50
N ARG A 98 -18.72 9.05 -14.83
CA ARG A 98 -18.40 10.26 -14.10
C ARG A 98 -19.37 10.50 -12.94
N TYR A 99 -18.87 10.43 -11.71
CA TYR A 99 -19.51 11.01 -10.52
C TYR A 99 -18.74 12.24 -10.01
N ILE A 100 -18.26 13.06 -10.94
CA ILE A 100 -17.45 14.25 -10.64
C ILE A 100 -18.43 15.40 -10.37
N THR A 101 -18.41 15.93 -9.15
CA THR A 101 -19.14 17.14 -8.78
C THR A 101 -18.76 18.30 -9.72
N GLN A 102 -19.61 19.30 -9.91
CA GLN A 102 -19.29 20.48 -10.76
C GLN A 102 -17.97 21.19 -10.36
N LYS A 103 -17.48 20.96 -9.14
CA LYS A 103 -16.26 21.58 -8.61
C LYS A 103 -15.00 20.73 -8.81
N SER A 104 -15.13 19.42 -9.03
CA SER A 104 -13.97 18.53 -9.10
C SER A 104 -13.29 18.55 -10.47
N ILE A 105 -11.97 18.36 -10.46
CA ILE A 105 -11.14 18.34 -11.66
C ILE A 105 -10.95 16.89 -12.06
N ALA A 106 -11.24 16.60 -13.33
CA ALA A 106 -11.21 15.25 -13.83
C ALA A 106 -9.79 14.66 -13.92
N PRO A 107 -9.62 13.36 -13.57
CA PRO A 107 -8.35 12.67 -13.75
C PRO A 107 -7.90 12.72 -15.20
N THR A 108 -6.59 12.62 -15.41
CA THR A 108 -5.99 12.55 -16.74
C THR A 108 -5.71 11.10 -17.16
N ASN A 109 -5.44 10.22 -16.19
CA ASN A 109 -5.00 8.86 -16.43
C ASN A 109 -5.48 7.92 -15.33
N VAL A 110 -5.25 6.62 -15.52
CA VAL A 110 -5.49 5.57 -14.53
C VAL A 110 -4.21 4.76 -14.32
N ILE A 111 -3.84 4.54 -13.06
CA ILE A 111 -2.87 3.52 -12.68
C ILE A 111 -3.61 2.19 -12.56
N ALA A 112 -3.14 1.17 -13.28
CA ALA A 112 -3.58 -0.21 -13.10
C ALA A 112 -2.55 -0.99 -12.27
N CYS A 113 -2.95 -1.45 -11.10
CA CYS A 113 -2.17 -2.31 -10.24
C CYS A 113 -2.55 -3.77 -10.50
N PRO A 114 -1.61 -4.62 -10.92
CA PRO A 114 -1.92 -6.03 -11.16
C PRO A 114 -2.23 -6.77 -9.85
N PRO A 115 -2.96 -7.89 -9.95
CA PRO A 115 -3.19 -8.78 -8.82
C PRO A 115 -1.87 -9.25 -8.17
N ASP A 116 -1.92 -9.51 -6.88
CA ASP A 116 -0.81 -10.04 -6.09
C ASP A 116 -1.20 -11.38 -5.45
N ALA A 117 -0.38 -11.90 -4.53
CA ALA A 117 -0.68 -13.17 -3.86
C ALA A 117 -1.98 -13.16 -3.03
N LYS A 118 -2.52 -11.97 -2.72
CA LYS A 118 -3.73 -11.77 -1.92
C LYS A 118 -4.95 -11.37 -2.75
N ARG A 119 -4.75 -10.86 -3.97
CA ARG A 119 -5.79 -10.31 -4.85
C ARG A 119 -5.85 -11.05 -6.17
N SER A 120 -7.04 -11.40 -6.64
CA SER A 120 -7.25 -11.98 -7.98
C SER A 120 -7.57 -10.94 -9.06
N THR A 121 -7.88 -9.70 -8.66
CA THR A 121 -8.33 -8.61 -9.53
C THR A 121 -7.26 -7.53 -9.68
N PHE A 122 -7.34 -6.79 -10.79
CA PHE A 122 -6.60 -5.54 -10.94
C PHE A 122 -7.29 -4.44 -10.14
N THR A 123 -6.51 -3.57 -9.50
CA THR A 123 -7.02 -2.36 -8.84
C THR A 123 -6.64 -1.13 -9.68
N PHE A 124 -7.61 -0.25 -9.94
CA PHE A 124 -7.46 0.93 -10.78
C PHE A 124 -7.59 2.20 -9.95
N PHE A 125 -6.59 3.07 -10.04
CA PHE A 125 -6.57 4.37 -9.36
C PHE A 125 -6.58 5.50 -10.39
N PRO A 126 -7.65 6.32 -10.46
CA PRO A 126 -7.62 7.53 -11.26
C PRO A 126 -6.57 8.50 -10.70
N ILE A 127 -5.87 9.23 -11.56
CA ILE A 127 -4.82 10.17 -11.18
C ILE A 127 -4.78 11.39 -12.08
N HIS A 128 -4.10 12.43 -11.60
CA HIS A 128 -3.57 13.52 -12.40
C HIS A 128 -2.07 13.29 -12.56
N VAL A 129 -1.62 13.03 -13.78
CA VAL A 129 -0.19 12.72 -14.04
C VAL A 129 0.71 13.87 -13.61
N SER A 130 0.26 15.12 -13.80
CA SER A 130 0.98 16.31 -13.35
C SER A 130 1.26 16.30 -11.85
N VAL A 131 0.38 15.76 -11.02
CA VAL A 131 0.60 15.66 -9.57
C VAL A 131 1.66 14.63 -9.26
N LEU A 132 1.69 13.49 -9.95
CA LEU A 132 2.75 12.50 -9.75
C LEU A 132 4.10 13.02 -10.28
N GLU A 133 4.15 13.57 -11.49
CA GLU A 133 5.37 14.13 -12.08
C GLU A 133 5.97 15.25 -11.23
N ALA A 134 5.14 16.06 -10.58
CA ALA A 134 5.61 17.14 -9.71
C ALA A 134 6.19 16.64 -8.36
N ASN A 135 5.86 15.42 -7.93
CA ASN A 135 6.18 14.94 -6.57
C ASN A 135 7.03 13.67 -6.53
N CYS A 136 7.14 12.96 -7.64
CA CYS A 136 7.80 11.66 -7.75
C CYS A 136 8.99 11.81 -8.70
N ALA A 137 10.22 11.64 -8.19
CA ALA A 137 11.41 11.69 -9.04
C ALA A 137 11.49 10.51 -10.01
N ARG A 138 10.77 9.42 -9.70
CA ARG A 138 10.71 8.24 -10.54
C ARG A 138 9.29 7.80 -10.81
N LEU A 139 8.93 7.88 -12.08
CA LEU A 139 7.79 7.17 -12.64
C LEU A 139 8.34 6.00 -13.47
N PRO A 140 8.10 4.73 -13.06
CA PRO A 140 8.62 3.54 -13.73
C PRO A 140 8.40 3.50 -15.24
N ARG A 141 7.32 4.12 -15.73
CA ARG A 141 7.00 4.28 -17.15
C ARG A 141 6.40 5.65 -17.39
N PRO A 142 6.62 6.26 -18.57
CA PRO A 142 5.90 7.47 -18.95
C PRO A 142 4.41 7.15 -19.11
N PHE A 143 3.55 8.08 -18.70
CA PHE A 143 2.13 7.97 -18.95
C PHE A 143 1.82 8.27 -20.43
N PRO A 144 0.89 7.53 -21.07
CA PRO A 144 0.43 7.89 -22.40
C PRO A 144 -0.29 9.24 -22.34
N ALA A 145 -0.10 10.08 -23.35
CA ALA A 145 -0.84 11.33 -23.47
C ALA A 145 -2.37 11.05 -23.42
N PRO A 146 -3.15 11.85 -22.68
CA PRO A 146 -4.59 11.69 -22.65
C PRO A 146 -5.20 11.98 -24.04
N PRO A 147 -6.35 11.37 -24.39
CA PRO A 147 -6.99 11.64 -25.68
C PRO A 147 -7.40 13.11 -25.78
N ILE A 148 -7.13 13.76 -26.92
CA ILE A 148 -7.36 15.22 -27.14
C ILE A 148 -8.81 15.64 -26.83
N GLY A 149 -9.79 14.77 -27.11
CA GLY A 149 -11.22 15.04 -26.86
C GLY A 149 -11.59 15.21 -25.38
N HIS A 150 -10.73 14.78 -24.45
CA HIS A 150 -11.00 14.81 -23.01
C HIS A 150 -11.11 16.22 -22.43
N LEU A 151 -10.42 17.20 -23.02
CA LEU A 151 -10.46 18.59 -22.57
C LEU A 151 -11.75 19.31 -22.96
N LEU A 152 -12.48 18.79 -23.97
CA LEU A 152 -13.68 19.41 -24.53
C LEU A 152 -14.98 18.78 -23.98
N MET A 153 -14.89 17.66 -23.26
CA MET A 153 -16.05 16.88 -22.79
C MET A 153 -16.38 17.10 -21.31
N GLN A 154 -16.32 18.35 -20.83
CA GLN A 154 -16.75 18.68 -19.46
C GLN A 154 -18.22 18.36 -19.17
N GLU A 155 -19.03 18.02 -20.17
CA GLU A 155 -20.45 17.69 -20.00
C GLU A 155 -20.78 16.21 -20.29
N SER A 156 -19.82 15.37 -20.67
CA SER A 156 -20.09 13.94 -20.91
C SER A 156 -20.12 13.16 -19.60
N GLU A 157 -21.07 12.21 -19.50
CA GLU A 157 -21.15 11.21 -18.42
C GLU A 157 -20.01 10.19 -18.50
N GLU A 158 -19.37 10.06 -19.67
CA GLU A 158 -18.29 9.10 -19.92
C GLU A 158 -16.97 9.78 -20.23
N MET A 159 -15.90 9.18 -19.72
CA MET A 159 -14.54 9.67 -19.85
C MET A 159 -13.61 8.57 -20.30
N LEU A 160 -12.75 8.86 -21.29
CA LEU A 160 -11.72 7.92 -21.76
C LEU A 160 -10.37 8.28 -21.15
N LEU A 161 -9.90 7.44 -20.23
CA LEU A 161 -8.61 7.61 -19.57
C LEU A 161 -7.61 6.58 -20.09
N THR A 162 -6.40 7.03 -20.39
CA THR A 162 -5.31 6.10 -20.72
C THR A 162 -4.79 5.45 -19.45
N THR A 163 -4.33 4.20 -19.58
CA THR A 163 -3.94 3.38 -18.44
C THR A 163 -2.45 3.06 -18.48
N ALA A 164 -1.79 3.11 -17.33
CA ALA A 164 -0.42 2.65 -17.16
C ALA A 164 -0.34 1.61 -16.03
N THR A 165 0.37 0.51 -16.27
CA THR A 165 0.48 -0.58 -15.29
C THR A 165 1.63 -0.34 -14.32
N TYR A 166 1.33 -0.25 -13.02
CA TYR A 166 2.31 -0.04 -11.95
C TYR A 166 2.19 -1.15 -10.91
N ARG A 167 3.30 -1.80 -10.58
CA ARG A 167 3.37 -2.77 -9.48
C ARG A 167 3.71 -2.04 -8.19
N LEU A 168 2.72 -1.39 -7.60
CA LEU A 168 2.87 -0.71 -6.32
C LEU A 168 3.21 -1.74 -5.22
N PRO A 169 4.21 -1.49 -4.37
CA PRO A 169 4.54 -2.40 -3.26
C PRO A 169 3.39 -2.69 -2.30
N SER A 170 2.52 -1.70 -2.05
CA SER A 170 1.33 -1.85 -1.22
C SER A 170 0.13 -1.14 -1.83
N ILE A 171 -0.75 -1.90 -2.48
CA ILE A 171 -1.99 -1.38 -3.09
C ILE A 171 -2.87 -0.71 -2.03
N ASP A 172 -3.00 -1.33 -0.85
CA ASP A 172 -3.84 -0.86 0.26
C ASP A 172 -3.40 0.49 0.85
N ALA A 173 -2.09 0.77 0.83
CA ALA A 173 -1.55 2.02 1.36
C ALA A 173 -1.59 3.17 0.34
N PHE A 174 -1.78 2.87 -0.95
CA PHE A 174 -1.71 3.88 -2.00
C PHE A 174 -2.75 5.01 -1.89
N PRO A 175 -4.03 4.76 -1.52
CA PRO A 175 -5.01 5.85 -1.35
C PRO A 175 -4.59 6.92 -0.34
N ALA A 176 -3.96 6.53 0.77
CA ALA A 176 -3.46 7.48 1.75
C ALA A 176 -2.26 8.29 1.22
N LEU A 177 -1.36 7.64 0.47
CA LEU A 177 -0.26 8.33 -0.21
C LEU A 177 -0.79 9.32 -1.26
N GLN A 178 -1.75 8.89 -2.08
CA GLN A 178 -2.41 9.72 -3.08
C GLN A 178 -3.02 10.96 -2.42
N LYS A 179 -3.81 10.77 -1.35
CA LYS A 179 -4.41 11.88 -0.60
C LYS A 179 -3.38 12.89 -0.11
N TRP A 180 -2.25 12.44 0.44
CA TRP A 180 -1.19 13.34 0.85
C TRP A 180 -0.50 14.02 -0.34
N LEU A 181 -0.28 13.35 -1.48
CA LEU A 181 0.31 13.96 -2.67
C LEU A 181 -0.51 15.16 -3.20
N TYR A 182 -1.84 15.07 -3.12
CA TYR A 182 -2.73 16.17 -3.54
C TYR A 182 -2.77 17.32 -2.53
N LEU A 183 -2.87 17.00 -1.24
CA LEU A 183 -3.14 18.00 -0.20
C LEU A 183 -1.87 18.58 0.43
N LYS A 184 -0.78 17.81 0.46
CA LYS A 184 0.46 18.14 1.20
C LYS A 184 0.17 18.58 2.65
N ASP A 185 -0.79 17.91 3.28
CA ASP A 185 -1.24 18.19 4.63
C ASP A 185 -0.66 17.14 5.59
N ASP A 186 0.37 17.56 6.32
CA ASP A 186 1.12 16.70 7.24
C ASP A 186 0.32 16.32 8.48
N LEU A 187 -0.61 17.18 8.92
CA LEU A 187 -1.51 16.87 10.03
C LEU A 187 -2.51 15.81 9.62
N LEU A 188 -3.04 15.92 8.40
CA LEU A 188 -3.93 14.90 7.84
C LEU A 188 -3.19 13.58 7.59
N LEU A 189 -1.93 13.63 7.15
CA LEU A 189 -1.09 12.43 7.08
C LEU A 189 -0.89 11.82 8.46
N LEU A 190 -0.59 12.64 9.48
CA LEU A 190 -0.45 12.19 10.86
C LEU A 190 -1.72 11.48 11.36
N GLU A 191 -2.90 12.06 11.09
CA GLU A 191 -4.19 11.44 11.43
C GLU A 191 -4.43 10.11 10.69
N MET A 192 -3.96 9.98 9.44
CA MET A 192 -4.04 8.71 8.71
C MET A 192 -3.07 7.65 9.25
N VAL A 193 -1.86 8.04 9.67
CA VAL A 193 -0.85 7.10 10.19
C VAL A 193 -1.07 6.74 11.67
N LEU A 194 -1.75 7.61 12.42
CA LEU A 194 -2.11 7.44 13.82
C LEU A 194 -3.60 7.81 14.00
N PRO A 195 -4.51 6.92 13.58
CA PRO A 195 -5.94 7.22 13.66
C PRO A 195 -6.36 7.44 15.11
N SER A 196 -7.17 8.49 15.32
CA SER A 196 -7.69 8.88 16.65
C SER A 196 -8.41 7.74 17.38
N ASN A 197 -8.97 6.79 16.64
CA ASN A 197 -9.49 5.55 17.21
C ASN A 197 -8.35 4.58 17.56
N ARG A 198 -7.62 4.92 18.61
CA ARG A 198 -6.46 4.16 19.14
C ARG A 198 -6.78 2.70 19.47
N THR A 199 -8.03 2.40 19.83
CA THR A 199 -8.49 1.02 20.17
C THR A 199 -8.17 0.00 19.06
N LEU A 200 -8.14 0.44 17.79
CA LEU A 200 -7.88 -0.44 16.66
C LEU A 200 -6.47 -1.04 16.64
N TRP A 201 -5.49 -0.39 17.27
CA TRP A 201 -4.08 -0.79 17.19
C TRP A 201 -3.34 -0.78 18.52
N GLU A 202 -3.85 -0.10 19.56
CA GLU A 202 -3.19 -0.05 20.89
C GLU A 202 -3.57 -1.21 21.82
N GLU A 203 -4.66 -1.92 21.54
CA GLU A 203 -5.19 -2.94 22.46
C GLU A 203 -4.68 -4.36 22.19
N THR A 204 -4.27 -4.65 20.95
CA THR A 204 -3.92 -6.01 20.53
C THR A 204 -2.68 -6.02 19.64
N VAL A 205 -1.86 -7.06 19.77
CA VAL A 205 -0.67 -7.26 18.91
C VAL A 205 -1.09 -7.28 17.43
N GLU A 206 -2.19 -7.95 17.08
CA GLU A 206 -2.71 -8.00 15.71
C GLU A 206 -3.10 -6.61 15.18
N GLY A 207 -3.75 -5.78 16.00
CA GLY A 207 -4.05 -4.40 15.67
C GLY A 207 -2.80 -3.59 15.32
N ALA A 208 -1.79 -3.65 16.19
CA ALA A 208 -0.51 -2.97 15.98
C ALA A 208 0.23 -3.49 14.74
N GLU A 209 0.23 -4.82 14.51
CA GLU A 209 0.84 -5.45 13.33
C GLU A 209 0.16 -5.02 12.02
N ARG A 210 -1.18 -4.88 12.01
CA ARG A 210 -1.92 -4.35 10.85
C ARG A 210 -1.56 -2.89 10.58
N GLN A 211 -1.45 -2.07 11.63
CA GLN A 211 -1.05 -0.67 11.48
C GLN A 211 0.41 -0.54 11.00
N LEU A 212 1.34 -1.34 11.52
CA LEU A 212 2.72 -1.41 11.01
C LEU A 212 2.76 -1.84 9.54
N ALA A 213 1.94 -2.81 9.13
CA ALA A 213 1.85 -3.23 7.74
C ALA A 213 1.41 -2.09 6.82
N PHE A 214 0.44 -1.28 7.26
CA PHE A 214 -0.02 -0.10 6.54
C PHE A 214 1.08 0.96 6.42
N LEU A 215 1.74 1.33 7.53
CA LEU A 215 2.83 2.31 7.54
C LEU A 215 4.01 1.88 6.68
N TYR A 216 4.38 0.60 6.77
CA TYR A 216 5.44 0.04 5.95
C TYR A 216 5.05 0.06 4.46
N GLY A 217 3.79 -0.21 4.14
CA GLY A 217 3.25 -0.10 2.79
C GLY A 217 3.32 1.33 2.24
N LEU A 218 2.98 2.34 3.05
CA LEU A 218 3.13 3.75 2.71
C LEU A 218 4.59 4.09 2.41
N TYR A 219 5.50 3.68 3.30
CA TYR A 219 6.94 3.86 3.14
C TYR A 219 7.45 3.24 1.83
N GLN A 220 7.08 1.98 1.55
CA GLN A 220 7.51 1.26 0.37
C GLN A 220 6.99 1.92 -0.92
N ASN A 221 5.73 2.36 -0.95
CA ASN A 221 5.18 3.10 -2.08
C ASN A 221 5.92 4.42 -2.32
N ALA A 222 6.21 5.17 -1.26
CA ALA A 222 6.94 6.43 -1.37
C ALA A 222 8.37 6.24 -1.88
N CYS A 223 9.05 5.19 -1.41
CA CYS A 223 10.37 4.80 -1.92
C CYS A 223 10.31 4.37 -3.39
N TYR A 224 9.30 3.59 -3.77
CA TYR A 224 9.10 3.10 -5.14
C TYR A 224 8.87 4.23 -6.15
N LEU A 225 8.15 5.28 -5.73
CA LEU A 225 7.90 6.49 -6.52
C LEU A 225 9.01 7.55 -6.38
N GLU A 226 10.02 7.29 -5.54
CA GLU A 226 11.11 8.23 -5.20
C GLU A 226 10.57 9.63 -4.83
N ILE A 227 9.67 9.67 -3.84
CA ILE A 227 9.15 10.93 -3.29
C ILE A 227 10.25 11.62 -2.49
N ILE A 228 10.64 12.83 -2.89
CA ILE A 228 11.69 13.63 -2.25
C ILE A 228 11.04 14.70 -1.37
N ASP A 229 10.56 14.29 -0.19
CA ASP A 229 9.85 15.18 0.74
C ASP A 229 10.17 14.80 2.19
N TYR A 230 10.97 15.60 2.89
CA TYR A 230 11.44 15.27 4.23
C TYR A 230 10.31 15.21 5.26
N GLU A 231 9.33 16.12 5.17
CA GLU A 231 8.22 16.19 6.12
C GLU A 231 7.34 14.94 6.05
N PHE A 232 7.11 14.40 4.84
CA PHE A 232 6.46 13.10 4.66
C PHE A 232 7.11 11.99 5.48
N TYR A 233 8.44 11.80 5.33
CA TYR A 233 9.15 10.74 6.04
C TYR A 233 9.26 11.02 7.54
N ARG A 234 9.32 12.29 7.95
CA ARG A 234 9.29 12.68 9.36
C ARG A 234 7.98 12.26 10.01
N VAL A 235 6.84 12.60 9.41
CA VAL A 235 5.51 12.20 9.90
C VAL A 235 5.38 10.67 9.95
N LEU A 236 5.84 9.98 8.90
CA LEU A 236 5.80 8.53 8.84
C LEU A 236 6.68 7.88 9.91
N SER A 237 7.85 8.46 10.21
CA SER A 237 8.73 7.99 11.28
C SER A 237 8.12 8.18 12.66
N ILE A 238 7.36 9.26 12.89
CA ILE A 238 6.63 9.47 14.15
C ILE A 238 5.60 8.35 14.34
N GLY A 239 4.74 8.15 13.34
CA GLY A 239 3.74 7.08 13.37
C GLY A 239 4.36 5.69 13.51
N TRP A 240 5.47 5.43 12.82
CA TRP A 240 6.19 4.17 12.94
C TRP A 240 6.68 3.88 14.35
N ASN A 241 7.38 4.84 14.96
CA ASN A 241 7.97 4.64 16.28
C ASN A 241 6.88 4.40 17.33
N GLU A 242 5.80 5.18 17.30
CA GLU A 242 4.68 5.03 18.24
C GLU A 242 4.02 3.65 18.11
N VAL A 243 3.66 3.22 16.89
CA VAL A 243 3.01 1.91 16.69
C VAL A 243 3.97 0.75 16.98
N TYR A 244 5.26 0.88 16.62
CA TYR A 244 6.26 -0.15 16.88
C TYR A 244 6.51 -0.33 18.39
N GLU A 245 6.64 0.76 19.14
CA GLU A 245 6.81 0.71 20.60
C GLU A 245 5.59 0.08 21.29
N THR A 246 4.38 0.48 20.89
CA THR A 246 3.14 -0.11 21.38
C THR A 246 3.07 -1.61 21.11
N ARG A 247 3.42 -2.04 19.89
CA ARG A 247 3.50 -3.46 19.53
C ARG A 247 4.46 -4.22 20.46
N GLU A 248 5.64 -3.67 20.74
CA GLU A 248 6.62 -4.29 21.62
C GLU A 248 6.14 -4.39 23.08
N LEU A 249 5.38 -3.40 23.56
CA LEU A 249 4.77 -3.44 24.89
C LEU A 249 3.69 -4.53 24.98
N LEU A 250 2.82 -4.63 23.98
CA LEU A 250 1.77 -5.65 23.91
C LEU A 250 2.34 -7.06 23.89
N VAL A 251 3.35 -7.31 23.04
CA VAL A 251 4.01 -8.63 22.98
C VAL A 251 4.62 -9.02 24.33
N LYS A 252 5.23 -8.06 25.04
CA LYS A 252 5.79 -8.31 26.38
C LYS A 252 4.70 -8.61 27.41
N ALA A 253 3.56 -7.92 27.33
CA ALA A 253 2.43 -8.14 28.23
C ALA A 253 1.83 -9.55 28.03
N ASP A 254 1.57 -9.95 26.78
CA ASP A 254 1.03 -11.27 26.43
C ASP A 254 1.94 -12.41 26.90
N VAL A 255 3.26 -12.27 26.70
CA VAL A 255 4.24 -13.28 27.15
C VAL A 255 4.25 -13.38 28.67
N LYS A 256 4.16 -12.25 29.38
CA LYS A 256 4.12 -12.23 30.84
C LYS A 256 2.86 -12.94 31.35
N GLU A 257 1.70 -12.61 30.80
CA GLU A 257 0.43 -13.24 31.18
C GLU A 257 0.45 -14.76 30.93
N ALA A 258 0.98 -15.20 29.80
CA ALA A 258 1.14 -16.62 29.49
C ALA A 258 2.08 -17.34 30.47
N LEU A 259 3.18 -16.69 30.87
CA LEU A 259 4.12 -17.22 31.87
C LEU A 259 3.48 -17.32 33.26
N ASP A 260 2.74 -16.29 33.68
CA ASP A 260 2.05 -16.26 34.96
C ASP A 260 0.98 -17.37 35.03
N LEU A 261 0.19 -17.54 33.97
CA LEU A 261 -0.78 -18.64 33.84
C LEU A 261 -0.09 -20.02 33.91
N PHE A 262 0.98 -20.22 33.15
CA PHE A 262 1.73 -21.47 33.15
C PHE A 262 2.29 -21.83 34.53
N ASN A 263 2.80 -20.85 35.27
CA ASN A 263 3.31 -21.05 36.62
C ASN A 263 2.19 -21.37 37.63
N SER A 264 1.01 -20.74 37.50
CA SER A 264 -0.14 -21.03 38.36
C SER A 264 -0.70 -22.45 38.18
N LEU A 265 -0.60 -23.02 36.97
CA LEU A 265 -1.05 -24.39 36.68
C LEU A 265 -0.08 -25.47 37.17
N ARG A 266 1.11 -25.10 37.67
CA ARG A 266 2.11 -26.04 38.19
C ARG A 266 2.03 -26.24 39.71
N LEU A 267 1.19 -25.48 40.42
CA LEU A 267 0.93 -25.58 41.86
C LEU A 267 -0.34 -26.38 42.12
#